data_AF-A0A1X2IMI4-F1
#
_entry.id   AF-A0A1X2IMI4-F1
#
_cell.length_a   1.000
_cell.length_b   1.000
_cell.length_c   1.000
_cell.angle_alpha   90.00
_cell.angle_beta   90.00
_cell.angle_gamma   90.00
#
_symmetry.space_group_name_H-M   'P 1'
#
loop_
_entity.id
_entity.type
_entity.pdbx_description
1 polymer ?
#
loop_
_entity_poly.entity_id
_entity_poly.type
_entity_poly.pdbx_seq_one_letter_code
_entity_poly.pdbx_strand_id
1 'polypeptide(L)'
;MSVEEAQTRPSIAADTPSVNYHDDQNVISSLVDLDNGFQFLLDKVKLDMQAAKDVSFFLKKRAIIEEEYGKQMTKLTQSVTESFKSHPRSSTFGSAWTSSLKVHENIGEQRIKFASDITEVADDLQLLVKDTEKARKHAKDIGSKQEKILTDAELALDKSKQKYDMQNEEWERAILMKTNDPYHVPKKGLFKSNKSQYQLNRSEEEAHNKAAASDHHYRQQLQIVNSARQDYFSTHLPEMLAGLKTVGDECCMALQYQLARYAYIYERALVADGYALDNDSGLGLRSLAEKVDKDLDLMNFIKSCSGQRNTGNVRVIQRGDVPYKEYIMSTAAHQILNPNPVFGIELSALMKRDKQEVPLIVQKCAEAVEKYGLQSMGIYRESGTGTQIQKLKADFNRDCKQVNLDSDENRSDINNVTGVLKLWFRELPSPLFPQAAYDHFIAAAKIDDERLRILGLHTVINDLPDAHYATLKYLMGHLNKVRQYEQYNKMGSSNLATIFGMTLMGDLSAGSLNSSGQHRLADTHLHVRVVQTILDHYRLIFEQDE
;
A
#
# COMPACT_ATOMS: atom_id res chain seq x y z
N MET A 1 -35.45 -30.22 4.38
CA MET A 1 -35.77 -31.65 4.16
C MET A 1 -36.47 -32.15 5.41
N SER A 2 -37.53 -32.91 5.19
CA SER A 2 -38.73 -33.04 6.01
C SER A 2 -38.52 -33.56 7.43
N VAL A 3 -39.36 -33.02 8.32
CA VAL A 3 -39.78 -33.58 9.60
C VAL A 3 -40.55 -34.87 9.33
N GLU A 4 -40.03 -36.01 9.77
CA GLU A 4 -40.77 -37.21 10.22
C GLU A 4 -39.76 -38.32 10.58
N GLU A 5 -40.16 -39.17 11.54
CA GLU A 5 -39.42 -40.32 12.12
C GLU A 5 -38.41 -39.94 13.24
N ALA A 6 -38.48 -40.44 14.48
CA ALA A 6 -39.13 -41.63 15.00
C ALA A 6 -39.50 -41.46 16.49
N GLN A 7 -40.81 -41.54 16.78
CA GLN A 7 -41.32 -42.01 18.05
C GLN A 7 -41.34 -43.54 18.01
N THR A 8 -40.42 -44.18 18.72
CA THR A 8 -40.55 -45.58 19.14
C THR A 8 -40.08 -45.70 20.58
N ARG A 9 -41.00 -45.51 21.53
CA ARG A 9 -40.84 -46.06 22.88
C ARG A 9 -41.49 -47.45 22.90
N PRO A 10 -40.81 -48.49 23.39
CA PRO A 10 -41.43 -49.80 23.53
C PRO A 10 -42.45 -49.78 24.66
N SER A 11 -43.67 -50.23 24.34
CA SER A 11 -44.71 -50.56 25.30
C SER A 11 -44.35 -51.88 25.99
N ILE A 12 -44.16 -51.84 27.30
CA ILE A 12 -44.14 -53.03 28.16
C ILE A 12 -45.44 -53.00 28.95
N ALA A 13 -46.34 -53.93 28.65
CA ALA A 13 -47.49 -54.22 29.48
C ALA A 13 -47.04 -55.12 30.65
N ALA A 14 -47.33 -54.68 31.88
CA ALA A 14 -47.36 -55.55 33.06
C ALA A 14 -48.37 -54.99 34.07
N ASP A 15 -49.35 -55.82 34.42
CA ASP A 15 -50.44 -55.57 35.36
C ASP A 15 -49.94 -55.08 36.73
N THR A 16 -49.96 -53.76 36.92
CA THR A 16 -49.92 -53.09 38.23
C THR A 16 -50.96 -51.97 38.15
N PRO A 17 -51.77 -51.70 39.19
CA PRO A 17 -52.69 -50.57 39.16
C PRO A 17 -51.88 -49.33 38.80
N SER A 18 -52.20 -48.70 37.67
CA SER A 18 -51.42 -47.59 37.13
C SER A 18 -51.62 -46.37 38.02
N VAL A 19 -50.84 -46.27 39.09
CA VAL A 19 -50.80 -45.07 39.93
C VAL A 19 -50.39 -43.91 39.04
N ASN A 20 -51.22 -42.87 39.00
CA ASN A 20 -50.91 -41.68 38.23
C ASN A 20 -49.84 -40.87 38.97
N TYR A 21 -48.57 -41.15 38.64
CA TYR A 21 -47.40 -40.49 39.22
C TYR A 21 -47.21 -39.03 38.77
N HIS A 22 -48.13 -38.46 37.99
CA HIS A 22 -48.17 -37.01 37.72
C HIS A 22 -48.92 -36.22 38.80
N ASP A 23 -49.60 -36.90 39.72
CA ASP A 23 -50.25 -36.26 40.86
C ASP A 23 -49.36 -36.36 42.10
N ASP A 24 -48.96 -35.20 42.62
CA ASP A 24 -48.08 -35.08 43.78
C ASP A 24 -48.62 -35.82 45.01
N GLN A 25 -49.95 -35.84 45.18
CA GLN A 25 -50.60 -36.54 46.30
C GLN A 25 -50.44 -38.05 46.20
N ASN A 26 -50.53 -38.61 44.99
CA ASN A 26 -50.36 -40.05 44.76
C ASN A 26 -48.91 -40.49 44.99
N VAL A 27 -47.95 -39.66 44.59
CA VAL A 27 -46.51 -39.91 44.81
C VAL A 27 -46.19 -39.88 46.31
N ILE A 28 -46.67 -38.85 47.03
CA ILE A 28 -46.44 -38.73 48.48
C ILE A 28 -47.10 -39.91 49.21
N SER A 29 -48.36 -40.23 48.90
CA SER A 29 -49.06 -41.37 49.52
C SER A 29 -48.29 -42.67 49.31
N SER A 30 -47.81 -42.93 48.08
CA SER A 30 -47.03 -44.13 47.78
C SER A 30 -45.71 -44.20 48.56
N LEU A 31 -45.08 -43.05 48.84
CA LEU A 31 -43.85 -42.97 49.62
C LEU A 31 -44.09 -43.11 51.12
N VAL A 32 -45.24 -42.64 51.63
CA VAL A 32 -45.64 -42.82 53.04
C VAL A 32 -45.83 -44.30 53.38
N ASP A 33 -46.35 -45.09 52.43
CA ASP A 33 -46.60 -46.53 52.61
C ASP A 33 -45.32 -47.39 52.55
N LEU A 34 -44.15 -46.79 52.32
CA LEU A 34 -42.86 -47.49 52.27
C LEU A 34 -42.04 -47.23 53.54
N ASP A 35 -41.52 -48.30 54.15
CA ASP A 35 -40.67 -48.26 55.35
C ASP A 35 -39.46 -47.31 55.22
N ASN A 36 -38.96 -47.06 53.99
CA ASN A 36 -37.82 -46.19 53.71
C ASN A 36 -38.13 -45.10 52.67
N GLY A 37 -39.41 -44.71 52.49
CA GLY A 37 -39.83 -43.76 51.45
C GLY A 37 -39.08 -42.43 51.48
N PHE A 38 -38.86 -41.87 52.67
CA PHE A 38 -38.10 -40.62 52.83
C PHE A 38 -36.64 -40.75 52.37
N GLN A 39 -35.98 -41.87 52.70
CA GLN A 39 -34.60 -42.12 52.30
C GLN A 39 -34.49 -42.33 50.78
N PHE A 40 -35.44 -43.03 50.15
CA PHE A 40 -35.48 -43.18 48.70
C PHE A 40 -35.59 -41.83 47.98
N LEU A 41 -36.43 -40.92 48.48
CA LEU A 41 -36.56 -39.59 47.90
C LEU A 41 -35.29 -38.75 48.12
N LEU A 42 -34.62 -38.85 49.28
CA LEU A 42 -33.32 -38.21 49.53
C LEU A 42 -32.26 -38.64 48.52
N ASP A 43 -32.22 -39.93 48.20
CA ASP A 43 -31.28 -40.48 47.24
C ASP A 43 -31.64 -40.07 45.80
N LYS A 44 -32.93 -39.98 45.47
CA LYS A 44 -33.38 -39.46 44.17
C LYS A 44 -32.98 -38.00 43.96
N VAL A 45 -33.21 -37.12 44.94
CA VAL A 45 -32.78 -35.70 44.87
C VAL A 45 -31.26 -35.61 44.71
N LYS A 46 -30.50 -36.49 45.37
CA LYS A 46 -29.05 -36.57 45.21
C LYS A 46 -28.64 -36.98 43.79
N LEU A 47 -29.36 -37.90 43.14
CA LEU A 47 -29.14 -38.28 41.75
C LEU A 47 -29.42 -37.12 40.79
N ASP A 48 -30.50 -36.36 41.00
CA ASP A 48 -30.85 -35.20 40.16
C ASP A 48 -29.80 -34.10 40.26
N MET A 49 -29.35 -33.81 41.49
CA MET A 49 -28.24 -32.90 41.73
C MET A 49 -26.95 -33.40 41.05
N GLN A 50 -26.67 -34.70 41.06
CA GLN A 50 -25.49 -35.26 40.40
C GLN A 50 -25.59 -35.09 38.88
N ALA A 51 -26.76 -35.26 38.27
CA ALA A 51 -26.97 -35.00 36.86
C ALA A 51 -26.69 -33.52 36.51
N ALA A 52 -27.16 -32.57 37.31
CA ALA A 52 -26.86 -31.15 37.11
C ALA A 52 -25.35 -30.85 37.23
N LYS A 53 -24.65 -31.51 38.15
CA LYS A 53 -23.21 -31.40 38.32
C LYS A 53 -22.43 -31.95 37.12
N ASP A 54 -22.87 -33.07 36.55
CA ASP A 54 -22.23 -33.68 35.39
C ASP A 54 -22.41 -32.82 34.13
N VAL A 55 -23.60 -32.23 33.96
CA VAL A 55 -23.87 -31.25 32.88
C VAL A 55 -23.00 -30.00 33.05
N SER A 56 -22.92 -29.44 34.25
CA SER A 56 -22.02 -28.30 34.54
C SER A 56 -20.57 -28.62 34.18
N PHE A 57 -20.07 -29.80 34.57
CA PHE A 57 -18.71 -30.24 34.24
C PHE A 57 -18.48 -30.33 32.73
N PHE A 58 -19.42 -30.94 32.00
CA PHE A 58 -19.36 -31.00 30.54
C PHE A 58 -19.31 -29.61 29.90
N LEU A 59 -20.21 -28.71 30.31
CA LEU A 59 -20.29 -27.36 29.75
C LEU A 59 -19.01 -26.55 30.02
N LYS A 60 -18.37 -26.69 31.19
CA LYS A 60 -17.06 -26.07 31.46
C LYS A 60 -15.98 -26.56 30.49
N LYS A 61 -15.94 -27.86 30.21
CA LYS A 61 -14.99 -28.41 29.24
C LYS A 61 -15.30 -27.95 27.82
N ARG A 62 -16.58 -27.88 27.47
CA ARG A 62 -17.04 -27.38 26.17
C ARG A 62 -16.66 -25.90 25.96
N ALA A 63 -16.84 -25.06 26.98
CA ALA A 63 -16.45 -23.65 26.95
C ALA A 63 -14.95 -23.48 26.68
N ILE A 64 -14.09 -24.22 27.38
CA ILE A 64 -12.63 -24.15 27.17
C ILE A 64 -12.26 -24.49 25.71
N ILE A 65 -12.89 -25.49 25.11
CA ILE A 65 -12.63 -25.87 23.70
C ILE A 65 -13.01 -24.73 22.76
N GLU A 66 -14.17 -24.11 22.96
CA GLU A 66 -14.65 -23.01 22.12
C GLU A 66 -13.80 -21.74 22.30
N GLU A 67 -13.35 -21.45 23.53
CA GLU A 67 -12.45 -20.34 23.82
C GLU A 67 -11.11 -20.50 23.10
N GLU A 68 -10.53 -21.71 23.16
CA GLU A 68 -9.29 -22.03 22.47
C GLU A 68 -9.43 -21.96 20.95
N TYR A 69 -10.55 -22.44 20.39
CA TYR A 69 -10.85 -22.28 18.97
C TYR A 69 -10.84 -20.79 18.58
N GLY A 70 -11.57 -19.96 19.32
CA GLY A 70 -11.68 -18.53 19.04
C GLY A 70 -10.34 -17.81 19.13
N LYS A 71 -9.55 -18.06 20.18
CA LYS A 71 -8.19 -17.50 20.35
C LYS A 71 -7.26 -17.91 19.21
N GLN A 72 -7.27 -19.18 18.83
CA GLN A 72 -6.42 -19.69 17.75
C GLN A 72 -6.82 -19.10 16.39
N MET A 73 -8.11 -18.93 16.12
CA MET A 73 -8.62 -18.29 14.91
C MET A 73 -8.16 -16.83 14.81
N THR A 74 -8.36 -16.04 15.87
CA THR A 74 -7.91 -14.63 15.91
C THR A 74 -6.39 -14.52 15.74
N LYS A 75 -5.61 -15.40 16.38
CA LYS A 75 -4.15 -15.41 16.24
C LYS A 75 -3.72 -15.75 14.81
N LEU A 76 -4.39 -16.71 14.16
CA LEU A 76 -4.12 -17.09 12.79
C LEU A 76 -4.40 -15.93 11.83
N THR A 77 -5.56 -15.27 11.94
CA THR A 77 -5.92 -14.17 11.05
C THR A 77 -4.99 -12.97 11.21
N GLN A 78 -4.57 -12.65 12.43
CA GLN A 78 -3.59 -11.59 12.70
C GLN A 78 -2.22 -11.90 12.06
N SER A 79 -1.73 -13.13 12.24
CA SER A 79 -0.44 -13.56 11.66
C SER A 79 -0.45 -13.55 10.13
N VAL A 80 -1.54 -14.02 9.51
CA VAL A 80 -1.69 -14.01 8.05
C VAL A 80 -1.84 -12.57 7.54
N THR A 81 -2.60 -11.72 8.23
CA THR A 81 -2.77 -10.30 7.87
C THR A 81 -1.43 -9.56 7.88
N GLU A 82 -0.59 -9.83 8.88
CA GLU A 82 0.75 -9.25 8.96
C GLU A 82 1.65 -9.68 7.80
N SER A 83 1.69 -10.98 7.51
CA SER A 83 2.47 -11.52 6.38
C SER A 83 1.99 -10.96 5.03
N PHE A 84 0.69 -10.73 4.90
CA PHE A 84 0.04 -10.22 3.70
C PHE A 84 0.22 -8.71 3.49
N LYS A 85 0.81 -7.96 4.45
CA LYS A 85 1.12 -6.53 4.29
C LYS A 85 2.04 -6.24 3.09
N SER A 86 2.85 -7.22 2.69
CA SER A 86 3.76 -7.15 1.53
C SER A 86 3.06 -7.30 0.18
N HIS A 87 1.80 -7.79 0.15
CA HIS A 87 1.05 -7.97 -1.09
C HIS A 87 0.42 -6.64 -1.56
N PRO A 88 0.26 -6.44 -2.88
CA PRO A 88 -0.38 -5.24 -3.41
C PRO A 88 -1.85 -5.20 -2.98
N ARG A 89 -2.16 -4.49 -1.89
CA ARG A 89 -3.53 -4.35 -1.35
C ARG A 89 -4.52 -3.74 -2.34
N SER A 90 -4.03 -3.16 -3.44
CA SER A 90 -4.83 -2.54 -4.49
C SER A 90 -5.43 -3.53 -5.49
N SER A 91 -5.12 -4.83 -5.41
CA SER A 91 -5.79 -5.84 -6.23
C SER A 91 -7.16 -6.22 -5.65
N THR A 92 -8.07 -6.64 -6.51
CA THR A 92 -9.38 -7.17 -6.12
C THR A 92 -9.20 -8.39 -5.21
N PHE A 93 -8.29 -9.31 -5.55
CA PHE A 93 -7.92 -10.42 -4.67
C PHE A 93 -7.42 -9.95 -3.31
N GLY A 94 -6.50 -8.98 -3.29
CA GLY A 94 -5.91 -8.48 -2.04
C GLY A 94 -6.94 -7.85 -1.11
N SER A 95 -7.88 -7.09 -1.69
CA SER A 95 -9.00 -6.50 -0.95
C SER A 95 -9.97 -7.55 -0.43
N ALA A 96 -10.40 -8.49 -1.28
CA ALA A 96 -11.32 -9.57 -0.92
C ALA A 96 -10.72 -10.45 0.18
N TRP A 97 -9.45 -10.85 0.04
CA TRP A 97 -8.76 -11.68 1.03
C TRP A 97 -8.59 -10.96 2.37
N THR A 98 -8.23 -9.67 2.37
CA THR A 98 -8.13 -8.88 3.60
C THR A 98 -9.49 -8.82 4.33
N SER A 99 -10.58 -8.61 3.58
CA SER A 99 -11.93 -8.67 4.15
C SER A 99 -12.29 -10.06 4.67
N SER A 100 -11.93 -11.14 3.95
CA SER A 100 -12.17 -12.51 4.40
C SER A 100 -11.44 -12.84 5.71
N LEU A 101 -10.20 -12.35 5.88
CA LEU A 101 -9.47 -12.48 7.15
C LEU A 101 -10.19 -11.76 8.29
N LYS A 102 -10.80 -10.60 8.03
CA LYS A 102 -11.60 -9.88 9.03
C LYS A 102 -12.88 -10.64 9.42
N VAL A 103 -13.51 -11.33 8.46
CA VAL A 103 -14.65 -12.20 8.73
C VAL A 103 -14.24 -13.36 9.65
N HIS A 104 -13.11 -14.02 9.39
CA HIS A 104 -12.59 -15.07 10.28
C HIS A 104 -12.21 -14.54 11.67
N GLU A 105 -11.68 -13.32 11.77
CA GLU A 105 -11.40 -12.69 13.07
C GLU A 105 -12.70 -12.49 13.87
N ASN A 106 -13.77 -12.02 13.22
CA ASN A 106 -15.10 -11.88 13.83
C ASN A 106 -15.68 -13.24 14.26
N ILE A 107 -15.52 -14.30 13.47
CA ILE A 107 -15.88 -15.67 13.88
C ILE A 107 -15.11 -16.05 15.17
N GLY A 108 -13.81 -15.78 15.22
CA GLY A 108 -13.00 -16.03 16.42
C GLY A 108 -13.53 -15.31 17.65
N GLU A 109 -13.80 -14.01 17.53
CA GLU A 109 -14.38 -13.19 18.61
C GLU A 109 -15.75 -13.69 19.09
N GLN A 110 -16.63 -14.08 18.15
CA GLN A 110 -17.94 -14.65 18.45
C GLN A 110 -17.83 -15.97 19.21
N ARG A 111 -16.84 -16.81 18.87
CA ARG A 111 -16.61 -18.09 19.54
C ARG A 111 -16.05 -17.93 20.94
N ILE A 112 -15.21 -16.92 21.18
CA ILE A 112 -14.79 -16.53 22.55
C ILE A 112 -16.01 -16.08 23.37
N LYS A 113 -16.90 -15.27 22.78
CA LYS A 113 -18.14 -14.85 23.45
C LYS A 113 -19.05 -16.04 23.77
N PHE A 114 -19.22 -16.96 22.82
CA PHE A 114 -19.99 -18.19 23.01
C PHE A 114 -19.43 -19.02 24.18
N ALA A 115 -18.10 -19.16 24.27
CA ALA A 115 -17.46 -19.85 25.39
C ALA A 115 -17.74 -19.17 26.75
N SER A 116 -17.73 -17.85 26.79
CA SER A 116 -18.11 -17.08 27.99
C SER A 116 -19.56 -17.36 28.39
N ASP A 117 -20.49 -17.30 27.44
CA ASP A 117 -21.92 -17.53 27.69
C ASP A 117 -22.18 -18.98 28.17
N ILE A 118 -21.46 -19.99 27.64
CA ILE A 118 -21.51 -21.37 28.14
C ILE A 118 -20.98 -21.47 29.58
N THR A 119 -19.90 -20.75 29.89
CA THR A 119 -19.29 -20.74 31.23
C THR A 119 -20.29 -20.23 32.27
N GLU A 120 -21.05 -19.18 31.94
CA GLU A 120 -22.10 -18.64 32.79
C GLU A 120 -23.20 -19.67 33.08
N VAL A 121 -23.68 -20.39 32.05
CA VAL A 121 -24.66 -21.50 32.25
C VAL A 121 -24.09 -22.57 33.18
N ALA A 122 -22.82 -22.92 33.00
CA ALA A 122 -22.16 -23.95 33.81
C ALA A 122 -21.99 -23.52 35.27
N ASP A 123 -21.71 -22.24 35.53
CA ASP A 123 -21.58 -21.67 36.87
C ASP A 123 -22.94 -21.57 37.57
N ASP A 124 -24.00 -21.17 36.86
CA ASP A 124 -25.37 -21.18 37.38
C ASP A 124 -25.80 -22.59 37.78
N LEU A 125 -25.50 -23.61 36.97
CA LEU A 125 -25.74 -25.01 37.32
C LEU A 125 -24.94 -25.43 38.56
N GLN A 126 -23.71 -24.93 38.72
CA GLN A 126 -22.90 -25.24 39.89
C GLN A 126 -23.45 -24.58 41.16
N LEU A 127 -24.05 -23.39 41.04
CA LEU A 127 -24.76 -22.74 42.13
C LEU A 127 -26.03 -23.52 42.50
N LEU A 128 -26.83 -23.92 41.51
CA LEU A 128 -28.00 -24.79 41.70
C LEU A 128 -27.64 -26.05 42.49
N VAL A 129 -26.57 -26.75 42.10
CA VAL A 129 -26.08 -27.95 42.80
C VAL A 129 -25.77 -27.67 44.28
N LYS A 130 -25.15 -26.53 44.60
CA LYS A 130 -24.82 -26.16 45.99
C LYS A 130 -26.09 -25.88 46.80
N ASP A 131 -27.04 -25.16 46.22
CA ASP A 131 -28.28 -24.78 46.89
C ASP A 131 -29.19 -26.00 47.11
N THR A 132 -29.33 -26.87 46.10
CA THR A 132 -30.05 -28.14 46.23
C THR A 132 -29.41 -29.03 47.30
N GLU A 133 -28.07 -29.16 47.36
CA GLU A 133 -27.41 -29.96 48.41
C GLU A 133 -27.68 -29.41 49.81
N LYS A 134 -27.69 -28.07 49.95
CA LYS A 134 -27.98 -27.41 51.23
C LYS A 134 -29.41 -27.67 51.67
N ALA A 135 -30.38 -27.52 50.76
CA ALA A 135 -31.79 -27.81 51.03
C ALA A 135 -32.02 -29.30 51.37
N ARG A 136 -31.41 -30.21 50.61
CA ARG A 136 -31.47 -31.66 50.84
C ARG A 136 -30.90 -32.06 52.20
N LYS A 137 -29.76 -31.50 52.60
CA LYS A 137 -29.17 -31.73 53.94
C LYS A 137 -30.07 -31.21 55.05
N HIS A 138 -30.64 -30.01 54.88
CA HIS A 138 -31.56 -29.44 55.84
C HIS A 138 -32.81 -30.32 56.03
N ALA A 139 -33.41 -30.79 54.93
CA ALA A 139 -34.52 -31.73 54.97
C ALA A 139 -34.13 -33.05 55.68
N LYS A 140 -32.94 -33.59 55.39
CA LYS A 140 -32.42 -34.79 56.07
C LYS A 140 -32.30 -34.57 57.59
N ASP A 141 -31.76 -33.45 58.03
CA ASP A 141 -31.57 -33.17 59.46
C ASP A 141 -32.91 -33.06 60.20
N ILE A 142 -33.93 -32.44 59.57
CA ILE A 142 -35.30 -32.40 60.09
C ILE A 142 -35.88 -33.82 60.14
N GLY A 143 -35.76 -34.58 59.05
CA GLY A 143 -36.23 -35.97 58.96
C GLY A 143 -35.67 -36.86 60.05
N SER A 144 -34.33 -36.87 60.21
CA SER A 144 -33.66 -37.66 61.25
C SER A 144 -34.04 -37.23 62.66
N LYS A 145 -34.36 -35.94 62.88
CA LYS A 145 -34.84 -35.47 64.19
C LYS A 145 -36.23 -36.01 64.50
N GLN A 146 -37.16 -35.99 63.53
CA GLN A 146 -38.52 -36.50 63.74
C GLN A 146 -38.54 -38.02 63.91
N GLU A 147 -37.77 -38.73 63.09
CA GLU A 147 -37.61 -40.18 63.22
C GLU A 147 -37.01 -40.57 64.57
N LYS A 148 -36.02 -39.82 65.06
CA LYS A 148 -35.43 -40.06 66.39
C LYS A 148 -36.45 -39.90 67.53
N ILE A 149 -37.34 -38.90 67.46
CA ILE A 149 -38.40 -38.70 68.47
C ILE A 149 -39.31 -39.93 68.53
N LEU A 150 -39.70 -40.46 67.36
CA LEU A 150 -40.50 -41.69 67.28
C LEU A 150 -39.75 -42.90 67.86
N THR A 151 -38.51 -43.12 67.42
CA THR A 151 -37.67 -44.23 67.90
C THR A 151 -37.42 -44.17 69.42
N ASP A 152 -37.16 -42.99 69.98
CA ASP A 152 -36.96 -42.83 71.43
C ASP A 152 -38.24 -43.15 72.22
N ALA A 153 -39.42 -42.81 71.67
CA ALA A 153 -40.71 -43.16 72.28
C ALA A 153 -40.96 -44.68 72.23
N GLU A 154 -40.70 -45.33 71.09
CA GLU A 154 -40.83 -46.79 70.94
C GLU A 154 -39.89 -47.55 71.89
N LEU A 155 -38.64 -47.09 72.04
CA LEU A 155 -37.70 -47.64 73.01
C LEU A 155 -38.16 -47.45 74.46
N ALA A 156 -38.82 -46.34 74.78
CA ALA A 156 -39.40 -46.11 76.12
C ALA A 156 -40.56 -47.07 76.40
N LEU A 157 -41.40 -47.33 75.40
CA LEU A 157 -42.48 -48.32 75.49
C LEU A 157 -41.94 -49.72 75.73
N ASP A 158 -40.95 -50.15 74.95
CA ASP A 158 -40.33 -51.48 75.12
C ASP A 158 -39.74 -51.67 76.52
N LYS A 159 -39.05 -50.64 77.07
CA LYS A 159 -38.55 -50.68 78.45
C LYS A 159 -39.68 -50.78 79.47
N SER A 160 -40.76 -50.04 79.28
CA SER A 160 -41.92 -50.08 80.18
C SER A 160 -42.63 -51.44 80.13
N LYS A 161 -42.72 -52.05 78.94
CA LYS A 161 -43.25 -53.40 78.72
C LYS A 161 -42.40 -54.46 79.42
N GLN A 162 -41.08 -54.44 79.22
CA GLN A 162 -40.16 -55.35 79.90
C GLN A 162 -40.29 -55.26 81.44
N LYS A 163 -40.44 -54.04 81.96
CA LYS A 163 -40.67 -53.83 83.40
C LYS A 163 -42.03 -54.37 83.86
N TYR A 164 -43.08 -54.18 83.07
CA TYR A 164 -44.40 -54.74 83.33
C TYR A 164 -44.36 -56.26 83.38
N ASP A 165 -43.80 -56.90 82.35
CA ASP A 165 -43.66 -58.36 82.27
C ASP A 165 -42.86 -58.90 83.46
N MET A 166 -41.72 -58.28 83.80
CA MET A 166 -40.90 -58.65 84.94
C MET A 166 -41.66 -58.57 86.28
N GLN A 167 -42.45 -57.51 86.50
CA GLN A 167 -43.22 -57.34 87.74
C GLN A 167 -44.40 -58.32 87.81
N ASN A 168 -45.04 -58.65 86.68
CA ASN A 168 -46.06 -59.70 86.63
C ASN A 168 -45.49 -61.07 86.94
N GLU A 169 -44.32 -61.42 86.40
CA GLU A 169 -43.67 -62.68 86.77
C GLU A 169 -43.30 -62.74 88.27
N GLU A 170 -42.94 -61.60 88.88
CA GLU A 170 -42.69 -61.51 90.34
C GLU A 170 -43.97 -61.70 91.15
N TRP A 171 -45.09 -61.11 90.72
CA TRP A 171 -46.40 -61.29 91.36
C TRP A 171 -46.90 -62.73 91.22
N GLU A 172 -46.79 -63.32 90.03
CA GLU A 172 -47.11 -64.74 89.79
C GLU A 172 -46.32 -65.66 90.73
N ARG A 173 -45.00 -65.43 90.86
CA ARG A 173 -44.17 -66.18 91.83
C ARG A 173 -44.65 -66.01 93.27
N ALA A 174 -45.06 -64.80 93.67
CA ALA A 174 -45.56 -64.55 95.02
C ALA A 174 -46.90 -65.27 95.31
N ILE A 175 -47.80 -65.35 94.31
CA ILE A 175 -49.05 -66.12 94.40
C ILE A 175 -48.76 -67.61 94.62
N LEU A 176 -47.86 -68.18 93.81
CA LEU A 176 -47.47 -69.60 93.91
C LEU A 176 -46.84 -69.94 95.28
N MET A 177 -46.02 -69.02 95.82
CA MET A 177 -45.45 -69.17 97.18
C MET A 177 -46.50 -69.07 98.30
N LYS A 178 -47.53 -68.23 98.14
CA LYS A 178 -48.62 -68.05 99.12
C LYS A 178 -49.59 -69.24 99.16
N THR A 179 -49.84 -69.88 98.02
CA THR A 179 -50.80 -71.01 97.88
C THR A 179 -50.17 -72.38 98.16
N ASN A 180 -48.85 -72.44 98.37
CA ASN A 180 -48.09 -73.68 98.61
C ASN A 180 -48.31 -74.73 97.51
N ASP A 181 -48.29 -74.26 96.25
CA ASP A 181 -48.48 -75.11 95.06
C ASP A 181 -47.42 -76.23 95.00
N PRO A 182 -47.81 -77.52 94.96
CA PRO A 182 -46.88 -78.64 94.91
C PRO A 182 -45.98 -78.69 93.66
N TYR A 183 -46.27 -77.91 92.61
CA TYR A 183 -45.46 -77.86 91.37
C TYR A 183 -44.50 -76.66 91.32
N HIS A 184 -44.50 -75.77 92.31
CA HIS A 184 -43.58 -74.63 92.34
C HIS A 184 -42.16 -75.07 92.68
N VAL A 185 -41.26 -75.12 91.68
CA VAL A 185 -39.83 -75.40 91.88
C VAL A 185 -39.11 -74.08 92.24
N PRO A 186 -38.61 -73.89 93.46
CA PRO A 186 -37.87 -72.67 93.80
C PRO A 186 -36.61 -72.57 92.93
N LYS A 187 -36.31 -71.39 92.38
CA LYS A 187 -35.00 -71.15 91.73
C LYS A 187 -33.89 -71.53 92.70
N LYS A 188 -32.99 -72.45 92.28
CA LYS A 188 -31.87 -72.98 93.08
C LYS A 188 -31.07 -71.83 93.72
N GLY A 189 -30.97 -71.83 95.05
CA GLY A 189 -29.94 -71.06 95.77
C GLY A 189 -30.41 -70.11 96.88
N LEU A 190 -31.71 -69.95 97.17
CA LEU A 190 -32.16 -69.11 98.29
C LEU A 190 -32.66 -69.95 99.47
N PHE A 191 -32.12 -69.64 100.65
CA PHE A 191 -32.50 -70.19 101.96
C PHE A 191 -34.03 -70.27 102.11
N LYS A 192 -34.54 -71.43 102.59
CA LYS A 192 -35.94 -71.61 102.98
C LYS A 192 -36.24 -70.68 104.17
N SER A 193 -36.63 -69.45 103.87
CA SER A 193 -37.23 -68.54 104.84
C SER A 193 -38.62 -69.08 105.19
N ASN A 194 -38.82 -69.53 106.43
CA ASN A 194 -40.15 -69.80 106.97
C ASN A 194 -40.87 -68.45 107.15
N LYS A 195 -41.33 -67.86 106.03
CA LYS A 195 -42.17 -66.68 106.05
C LYS A 195 -43.51 -67.04 106.69
N SER A 196 -43.93 -66.26 107.68
CA SER A 196 -45.27 -66.39 108.26
C SER A 196 -46.35 -66.13 107.19
N GLN A 197 -47.55 -66.71 107.34
CA GLN A 197 -48.69 -66.46 106.44
C GLN A 197 -48.95 -64.95 106.25
N TYR A 198 -48.77 -64.14 107.30
CA TYR A 198 -48.88 -62.69 107.23
C TYR A 198 -47.80 -62.05 106.33
N GLN A 199 -46.56 -62.54 106.38
CA GLN A 199 -45.45 -62.05 105.55
C GLN A 199 -45.61 -62.48 104.08
N LEU A 200 -46.19 -63.64 103.81
CA LEU A 200 -46.52 -64.09 102.45
C LEU A 200 -47.65 -63.26 101.85
N ASN A 201 -48.71 -62.99 102.62
CA ASN A 201 -49.80 -62.11 102.19
C ASN A 201 -49.28 -60.69 101.87
N ARG A 202 -48.48 -60.11 102.76
CA ARG A 202 -47.88 -58.78 102.53
C ARG A 202 -46.94 -58.76 101.31
N SER A 203 -46.13 -59.79 101.13
CA SER A 203 -45.20 -59.89 99.99
C SER A 203 -45.93 -60.02 98.65
N GLU A 204 -47.08 -60.70 98.63
CA GLU A 204 -47.93 -60.81 97.44
C GLU A 204 -48.65 -59.49 97.16
N GLU A 205 -49.20 -58.83 98.19
CA GLU A 205 -49.83 -57.51 98.06
C GLU A 205 -48.83 -56.44 97.57
N GLU A 206 -47.59 -56.44 98.07
CA GLU A 206 -46.52 -55.55 97.58
C GLU A 206 -46.16 -55.85 96.11
N ALA A 207 -46.12 -57.12 95.70
CA ALA A 207 -45.85 -57.51 94.30
C ALA A 207 -47.02 -57.14 93.37
N HIS A 208 -48.26 -57.37 93.80
CA HIS A 208 -49.48 -56.94 93.11
C HIS A 208 -49.48 -55.42 92.89
N ASN A 209 -49.21 -54.64 93.94
CA ASN A 209 -49.19 -53.18 93.83
C ASN A 209 -48.10 -52.68 92.88
N LYS A 210 -46.94 -53.33 92.83
CA LYS A 210 -45.88 -53.01 91.86
C LYS A 210 -46.27 -53.40 90.42
N ALA A 211 -46.93 -54.55 90.23
CA ALA A 211 -47.45 -54.99 88.92
C ALA A 211 -48.55 -54.05 88.41
N ALA A 212 -49.47 -53.62 89.29
CA ALA A 212 -50.49 -52.63 88.95
C ALA A 212 -49.87 -51.26 88.58
N ALA A 213 -48.84 -50.83 89.32
CA ALA A 213 -48.11 -49.60 89.00
C ALA A 213 -47.35 -49.68 87.66
N SER A 214 -46.73 -50.82 87.34
CA SER A 214 -46.08 -51.02 86.04
C SER A 214 -47.07 -51.16 84.89
N ASP A 215 -48.25 -51.77 85.10
CA ASP A 215 -49.35 -51.80 84.11
C ASP A 215 -49.82 -50.39 83.76
N HIS A 216 -50.08 -49.55 84.78
CA HIS A 216 -50.47 -48.17 84.57
C HIS A 216 -49.40 -47.40 83.79
N HIS A 217 -48.12 -47.56 84.14
CA HIS A 217 -47.03 -46.92 83.43
C HIS A 217 -46.88 -47.41 81.99
N TYR A 218 -47.01 -48.72 81.74
CA TYR A 218 -46.97 -49.28 80.38
C TYR A 218 -48.11 -48.75 79.51
N ARG A 219 -49.35 -48.71 80.05
CA ARG A 219 -50.50 -48.12 79.35
C ARG A 219 -50.31 -46.64 79.04
N GLN A 220 -49.73 -45.88 79.99
CA GLN A 220 -49.39 -44.48 79.78
C GLN A 220 -48.36 -44.31 78.66
N GLN A 221 -47.29 -45.11 78.65
CA GLN A 221 -46.30 -45.08 77.57
C GLN A 221 -46.87 -45.53 76.23
N LEU A 222 -47.79 -46.50 76.22
CA LEU A 222 -48.47 -46.94 75.00
C LEU A 222 -49.28 -45.81 74.38
N GLN A 223 -49.97 -45.00 75.20
CA GLN A 223 -50.68 -43.82 74.74
C GLN A 223 -49.73 -42.77 74.15
N ILE A 224 -48.58 -42.54 74.80
CA ILE A 224 -47.54 -41.60 74.31
C ILE A 224 -47.00 -42.04 72.95
N VAL A 225 -46.61 -43.32 72.80
CA VAL A 225 -46.11 -43.85 71.52
C VAL A 225 -47.18 -43.80 70.43
N ASN A 226 -48.43 -44.17 70.73
CA ASN A 226 -49.49 -44.12 69.73
C ASN A 226 -49.77 -42.69 69.25
N SER A 227 -49.71 -41.70 70.15
CA SER A 227 -49.80 -40.29 69.77
C SER A 227 -48.62 -39.88 68.87
N ALA A 228 -47.39 -40.21 69.26
CA ALA A 228 -46.20 -39.90 68.47
C ALA A 228 -46.20 -40.56 67.09
N ARG A 229 -46.68 -41.82 67.00
CA ARG A 229 -46.86 -42.54 65.73
C ARG A 229 -47.90 -41.86 64.85
N GLN A 230 -49.05 -41.49 65.42
CA GLN A 230 -50.08 -40.78 64.69
C GLN A 230 -49.53 -39.47 64.13
N ASP A 231 -48.93 -38.62 64.96
CA ASP A 231 -48.35 -37.34 64.54
C ASP A 231 -47.27 -37.51 63.46
N TYR A 232 -46.41 -38.52 63.59
CA TYR A 232 -45.36 -38.81 62.61
C TYR A 232 -45.94 -39.21 61.25
N PHE A 233 -46.81 -40.21 61.20
CA PHE A 233 -47.31 -40.78 59.93
C PHE A 233 -48.41 -39.93 59.28
N SER A 234 -49.24 -39.22 60.06
CA SER A 234 -50.32 -38.39 59.48
C SER A 234 -49.88 -36.99 59.12
N THR A 235 -48.81 -36.47 59.72
CA THR A 235 -48.43 -35.06 59.61
C THR A 235 -46.98 -34.91 59.16
N HIS A 236 -46.01 -35.34 59.98
CA HIS A 236 -44.60 -35.04 59.71
C HIS A 236 -44.05 -35.73 58.47
N LEU A 237 -44.28 -37.04 58.29
CA LEU A 237 -43.74 -37.78 57.14
C LEU A 237 -44.29 -37.25 55.80
N PRO A 238 -45.61 -37.06 55.61
CA PRO A 238 -46.13 -36.44 54.40
C PRO A 238 -45.58 -35.04 54.12
N GLU A 239 -45.48 -34.17 55.13
CA GLU A 239 -44.93 -32.81 54.99
C GLU A 239 -43.45 -32.81 54.57
N MET A 240 -42.65 -33.68 55.18
CA MET A 240 -41.22 -33.82 54.85
C MET A 240 -41.02 -34.38 53.44
N LEU A 241 -41.83 -35.36 53.03
CA LEU A 241 -41.81 -35.90 51.68
C LEU A 241 -42.22 -34.84 50.64
N ALA A 242 -43.29 -34.08 50.92
CA ALA A 242 -43.73 -32.98 50.06
C ALA A 242 -42.64 -31.92 49.89
N GLY A 243 -42.04 -31.45 50.99
CA GLY A 243 -40.97 -30.45 50.93
C GLY A 243 -39.73 -30.94 50.19
N LEU A 244 -39.33 -32.20 50.41
CA LEU A 244 -38.19 -32.78 49.71
C LEU A 244 -38.47 -33.03 48.22
N LYS A 245 -39.72 -33.36 47.86
CA LYS A 245 -40.14 -33.47 46.46
C LYS A 245 -40.01 -32.13 45.75
N THR A 246 -40.50 -31.04 46.36
CA THR A 246 -40.35 -29.68 45.83
C THR A 246 -38.89 -29.34 45.54
N VAL A 247 -37.96 -29.67 46.46
CA VAL A 247 -36.52 -29.47 46.25
C VAL A 247 -36.00 -30.24 45.02
N GLY A 248 -36.45 -31.48 44.82
CA GLY A 248 -36.12 -32.29 43.65
C GLY A 248 -36.67 -31.72 42.34
N ASP A 249 -37.94 -31.30 42.35
CA ASP A 249 -38.62 -30.72 41.19
C ASP A 249 -37.99 -29.39 40.76
N GLU A 250 -37.69 -28.51 41.71
CA GLU A 250 -36.96 -27.25 41.46
C GLU A 250 -35.60 -27.52 40.82
N CYS A 251 -34.86 -28.51 41.30
CA CYS A 251 -33.58 -28.92 40.70
C CYS A 251 -33.74 -29.38 39.26
N CYS A 252 -34.73 -30.25 38.99
CA CYS A 252 -35.00 -30.79 37.65
C CYS A 252 -35.46 -29.69 36.67
N MET A 253 -36.38 -28.83 37.09
CA MET A 253 -36.87 -27.71 36.29
C MET A 253 -35.76 -26.71 35.97
N ALA A 254 -34.94 -26.35 36.97
CA ALA A 254 -33.80 -25.44 36.76
C ALA A 254 -32.75 -26.06 35.83
N LEU A 255 -32.46 -27.36 35.94
CA LEU A 255 -31.58 -28.07 35.01
C LEU A 255 -32.13 -28.01 33.57
N GLN A 256 -33.42 -28.30 33.39
CA GLN A 256 -34.08 -28.24 32.08
C GLN A 256 -34.00 -26.82 31.48
N TYR A 257 -34.25 -25.80 32.29
CA TYR A 257 -34.14 -24.41 31.87
C TYR A 257 -32.72 -24.06 31.40
N GLN A 258 -31.70 -24.45 32.17
CA GLN A 258 -30.31 -24.17 31.81
C GLN A 258 -29.87 -24.91 30.54
N LEU A 259 -30.33 -26.14 30.32
CA LEU A 259 -30.09 -26.87 29.07
C LEU A 259 -30.75 -26.19 27.86
N ALA A 260 -31.99 -25.71 28.02
CA ALA A 260 -32.67 -24.94 26.98
C ALA A 260 -31.94 -23.61 26.69
N ARG A 261 -31.47 -22.91 27.73
CA ARG A 261 -30.67 -21.69 27.59
C ARG A 261 -29.37 -21.96 26.82
N TYR A 262 -28.66 -23.04 27.14
CA TYR A 262 -27.48 -23.47 26.40
C TYR A 262 -27.79 -23.72 24.91
N ALA A 263 -28.88 -24.42 24.60
CA ALA A 263 -29.28 -24.68 23.23
C ALA A 263 -29.54 -23.39 22.44
N TYR A 264 -30.23 -22.41 23.05
CA TYR A 264 -30.47 -21.10 22.45
C TYR A 264 -29.19 -20.30 22.23
N ILE A 265 -28.27 -20.30 23.21
CA ILE A 265 -26.96 -19.64 23.07
C ILE A 265 -26.18 -20.27 21.91
N TYR A 266 -26.21 -21.60 21.77
CA TYR A 266 -25.54 -22.30 20.67
C TYR A 266 -26.19 -21.96 19.32
N GLU A 267 -27.52 -21.99 19.21
CA GLU A 267 -28.23 -21.58 17.99
C GLU A 267 -27.79 -20.19 17.53
N ARG A 268 -27.73 -19.22 18.45
CA ARG A 268 -27.26 -17.86 18.12
C ARG A 268 -25.83 -17.83 17.59
N ALA A 269 -24.93 -18.64 18.13
CA ALA A 269 -23.57 -18.75 17.63
C ALA A 269 -23.52 -19.33 16.21
N LEU A 270 -24.34 -20.35 15.92
CA LEU A 270 -24.44 -20.94 14.57
C LEU A 270 -25.04 -19.96 13.56
N VAL A 271 -26.05 -19.19 13.95
CA VAL A 271 -26.63 -18.13 13.11
C VAL A 271 -25.60 -17.06 12.79
N ALA A 272 -24.78 -16.67 13.77
CA ALA A 272 -23.74 -15.67 13.58
C ALA A 272 -22.64 -16.16 12.61
N ASP A 273 -22.24 -17.43 12.70
CA ASP A 273 -21.38 -18.07 11.70
C ASP A 273 -22.04 -18.11 10.32
N GLY A 274 -23.36 -18.38 10.26
CA GLY A 274 -24.14 -18.32 9.03
C GLY A 274 -24.04 -16.95 8.34
N TYR A 275 -24.21 -15.86 9.09
CA TYR A 275 -24.04 -14.49 8.59
C TYR A 275 -22.60 -14.17 8.16
N ALA A 276 -21.60 -14.81 8.76
CA ALA A 276 -20.21 -14.67 8.35
C ALA A 276 -19.95 -15.34 6.98
N LEU A 277 -20.67 -16.43 6.66
CA LEU A 277 -20.57 -17.09 5.36
C LEU A 277 -21.28 -16.29 4.27
N ASP A 278 -22.48 -15.79 4.53
CA ASP A 278 -23.30 -15.05 3.58
C ASP A 278 -24.20 -14.05 4.28
N ASN A 279 -24.31 -12.85 3.73
CA ASN A 279 -25.14 -11.78 4.28
C ASN A 279 -25.56 -10.77 3.21
N ASP A 280 -26.65 -10.06 3.48
CA ASP A 280 -27.24 -9.08 2.56
C ASP A 280 -26.30 -7.90 2.24
N SER A 281 -25.28 -7.67 3.06
CA SER A 281 -24.27 -6.62 2.83
C SER A 281 -23.19 -7.02 1.81
N GLY A 282 -23.16 -8.28 1.36
CA GLY A 282 -22.13 -8.79 0.45
C GLY A 282 -20.73 -8.81 1.08
N LEU A 283 -20.66 -8.90 2.41
CA LEU A 283 -19.42 -8.96 3.19
C LEU A 283 -19.15 -10.38 3.73
N GLY A 284 -20.02 -11.34 3.43
CA GLY A 284 -19.81 -12.74 3.77
C GLY A 284 -18.72 -13.38 2.89
N LEU A 285 -18.13 -14.47 3.36
CA LEU A 285 -17.05 -15.18 2.65
C LEU A 285 -17.42 -15.54 1.20
N ARG A 286 -18.67 -15.93 0.95
CA ARG A 286 -19.16 -16.26 -0.41
C ARG A 286 -19.11 -15.03 -1.33
N SER A 287 -19.75 -13.94 -0.93
CA SER A 287 -19.79 -12.70 -1.72
C SER A 287 -18.40 -12.09 -1.88
N LEU A 288 -17.51 -12.22 -0.89
CA LEU A 288 -16.13 -11.74 -0.99
C LEU A 288 -15.33 -12.55 -2.01
N ALA A 289 -15.52 -13.87 -2.08
CA ALA A 289 -14.86 -14.70 -3.10
C ALA A 289 -15.29 -14.31 -4.51
N GLU A 290 -16.56 -13.97 -4.72
CA GLU A 290 -17.09 -13.51 -6.01
C GLU A 290 -16.54 -12.14 -6.46
N LYS A 291 -16.01 -11.33 -5.53
CA LYS A 291 -15.38 -10.03 -5.85
C LYS A 291 -13.98 -10.15 -6.46
N VAL A 292 -13.41 -11.35 -6.51
CA VAL A 292 -12.09 -11.56 -7.12
C VAL A 292 -12.21 -11.54 -8.64
N ASP A 293 -11.62 -10.52 -9.27
CA ASP A 293 -11.63 -10.33 -10.72
C ASP A 293 -10.19 -10.36 -11.27
N LYS A 294 -9.84 -11.51 -11.87
CA LYS A 294 -8.53 -11.74 -12.46
C LYS A 294 -8.21 -10.79 -13.62
N ASP A 295 -9.21 -10.39 -14.40
CA ASP A 295 -9.01 -9.62 -15.62
C ASP A 295 -8.83 -8.15 -15.27
N LEU A 296 -9.59 -7.65 -14.29
CA LEU A 296 -9.39 -6.32 -13.71
C LEU A 296 -8.01 -6.21 -13.01
N ASP A 297 -7.60 -7.22 -12.26
CA ASP A 297 -6.28 -7.25 -11.61
C ASP A 297 -5.14 -7.23 -12.64
N LEU A 298 -5.25 -8.02 -13.72
CA LEU A 298 -4.27 -8.00 -14.82
C LEU A 298 -4.23 -6.64 -15.51
N MET A 299 -5.39 -6.02 -15.78
CA MET A 299 -5.44 -4.69 -16.37
C MET A 299 -4.77 -3.64 -15.48
N ASN A 300 -5.05 -3.66 -14.17
CA ASN A 300 -4.44 -2.74 -13.21
C ASN A 300 -2.92 -2.95 -13.10
N PHE A 301 -2.47 -4.20 -13.14
CA PHE A 301 -1.04 -4.52 -13.20
C PHE A 301 -0.37 -3.97 -14.47
N ILE A 302 -0.95 -4.22 -15.65
CA ILE A 302 -0.43 -3.67 -16.92
C ILE A 302 -0.42 -2.14 -16.91
N LYS A 303 -1.47 -1.50 -16.37
CA LYS A 303 -1.51 -0.04 -16.18
C LYS A 303 -0.36 0.43 -15.30
N SER A 304 -0.07 -0.24 -14.19
CA SER A 304 1.05 0.10 -13.30
C SER A 304 2.41 0.01 -14.02
N CYS A 305 2.63 -1.04 -14.83
CA CYS A 305 3.83 -1.18 -15.66
C CYS A 305 3.90 -0.11 -16.75
N SER A 306 2.75 0.30 -17.30
CA SER A 306 2.69 1.36 -18.30
C SER A 306 2.97 2.75 -17.71
N GLY A 307 2.61 3.00 -16.45
CA GLY A 307 2.96 4.22 -15.72
C GLY A 307 4.47 4.36 -15.49
N GLN A 308 5.19 3.23 -15.38
CA GLN A 308 6.66 3.19 -15.36
C GLN A 308 7.30 3.48 -16.73
N ARG A 309 6.53 3.66 -17.82
CA ARG A 309 7.06 4.17 -19.10
C ARG A 309 7.55 5.61 -18.98
N ASN A 310 6.95 6.40 -18.08
CA ASN A 310 7.32 7.81 -17.88
C ASN A 310 8.52 7.99 -16.93
N THR A 311 9.00 6.93 -16.27
CA THR A 311 10.13 7.00 -15.32
C THR A 311 11.47 6.59 -15.94
N GLY A 312 11.54 6.43 -17.28
CA GLY A 312 12.78 6.17 -18.02
C GLY A 312 13.31 4.74 -17.96
N ASN A 313 12.72 3.85 -17.13
CA ASN A 313 13.19 2.47 -16.96
C ASN A 313 12.61 1.46 -17.96
N VAL A 314 11.52 1.78 -18.66
CA VAL A 314 10.89 0.87 -19.63
C VAL A 314 10.97 1.47 -21.04
N ARG A 315 11.88 0.95 -21.87
CA ARG A 315 12.02 1.37 -23.28
C ARG A 315 10.78 0.95 -24.06
N VAL A 316 10.11 1.91 -24.70
CA VAL A 316 9.03 1.61 -25.65
C VAL A 316 9.64 0.85 -26.84
N ILE A 317 9.17 -0.37 -27.07
CA ILE A 317 9.57 -1.15 -28.24
C ILE A 317 9.02 -0.46 -29.48
N GLN A 318 9.91 0.12 -30.28
CA GLN A 318 9.57 0.62 -31.62
C GLN A 318 9.35 -0.59 -32.53
N ARG A 319 8.09 -0.84 -32.92
CA ARG A 319 7.70 -1.97 -33.80
C ARG A 319 7.75 -1.61 -35.28
N GLY A 320 8.08 -0.37 -35.62
CA GLY A 320 8.26 0.06 -37.01
C GLY A 320 9.68 -0.26 -37.50
N ASP A 321 9.85 -0.25 -38.83
CA ASP A 321 11.16 -0.37 -39.44
C ASP A 321 12.06 0.79 -38.98
N VAL A 322 13.32 0.48 -38.68
CA VAL A 322 14.32 1.51 -38.40
C VAL A 322 14.53 2.29 -39.70
N PRO A 323 14.16 3.59 -39.76
CA PRO A 323 14.30 4.34 -41.00
C PRO A 323 15.78 4.50 -41.32
N TYR A 324 16.14 4.30 -42.59
CA TYR A 324 17.47 4.63 -43.07
C TYR A 324 17.73 6.12 -42.84
N LYS A 325 18.71 6.42 -41.99
CA LYS A 325 19.22 7.77 -41.79
C LYS A 325 20.55 7.86 -42.49
N GLU A 326 20.55 8.53 -43.63
CA GLU A 326 21.77 8.89 -44.35
C GLU A 326 22.69 9.70 -43.42
N TYR A 327 23.99 9.37 -43.44
CA TYR A 327 24.98 10.09 -42.66
C TYR A 327 25.18 11.48 -43.26
N ILE A 328 24.64 12.50 -42.59
CA ILE A 328 24.86 13.89 -42.98
C ILE A 328 26.22 14.31 -42.43
N MET A 329 27.20 14.47 -43.33
CA MET A 329 28.52 15.00 -42.97
C MET A 329 28.39 16.41 -42.37
N SER A 330 29.29 16.77 -41.45
CA SER A 330 29.29 18.11 -40.89
C SER A 330 29.55 19.16 -41.98
N THR A 331 28.91 20.32 -41.86
CA THR A 331 29.08 21.45 -42.79
C THR A 331 30.55 21.83 -42.98
N ALA A 332 31.34 21.73 -41.92
CA ALA A 332 32.78 21.98 -41.95
C ALA A 332 33.53 20.99 -42.86
N ALA A 333 33.19 19.70 -42.80
CA ALA A 333 33.80 18.68 -43.66
C ALA A 333 33.40 18.87 -45.14
N HIS A 334 32.14 19.28 -45.38
CA HIS A 334 31.65 19.50 -46.74
C HIS A 334 32.32 20.70 -47.44
N GLN A 335 32.60 21.78 -46.71
CA GLN A 335 33.29 22.97 -47.23
C GLN A 335 34.78 22.74 -47.53
N ILE A 336 35.43 21.79 -46.84
CA ILE A 336 36.83 21.44 -47.14
C ILE A 336 36.91 20.65 -48.44
N LEU A 337 35.95 19.77 -48.70
CA LEU A 337 35.92 18.95 -49.92
C LEU A 337 35.51 19.75 -51.16
N ASN A 338 34.71 20.81 -51.00
CA ASN A 338 34.20 21.66 -52.09
C ASN A 338 34.54 23.15 -51.87
N PRO A 339 35.81 23.57 -52.02
CA PRO A 339 36.18 24.98 -51.89
C PRO A 339 35.53 25.83 -53.00
N ASN A 340 35.11 27.06 -52.67
CA ASN A 340 34.60 28.03 -53.63
C ASN A 340 35.60 29.17 -53.83
N PRO A 341 36.70 28.94 -54.60
CA PRO A 341 37.79 29.90 -54.71
C PRO A 341 37.33 31.23 -55.30
N VAL A 342 37.96 32.33 -54.89
CA VAL A 342 37.75 33.69 -55.45
C VAL A 342 39.04 34.30 -56.00
N PHE A 343 40.22 33.80 -55.61
CA PHE A 343 41.51 34.19 -56.17
C PHE A 343 41.83 33.36 -57.43
N GLY A 344 42.50 33.98 -58.41
CA GLY A 344 42.94 33.29 -59.63
C GLY A 344 41.83 32.93 -60.62
N ILE A 345 40.60 33.41 -60.42
CA ILE A 345 39.47 33.24 -61.33
C ILE A 345 39.31 34.51 -62.16
N GLU A 346 38.98 34.36 -63.45
CA GLU A 346 38.69 35.49 -64.33
C GLU A 346 37.47 36.29 -63.82
N LEU A 347 37.56 37.62 -63.89
CA LEU A 347 36.62 38.53 -63.23
C LEU A 347 35.18 38.34 -63.72
N SER A 348 34.99 38.20 -65.03
CA SER A 348 33.68 38.00 -65.65
C SER A 348 33.08 36.64 -65.26
N ALA A 349 33.90 35.59 -65.19
CA ALA A 349 33.50 34.26 -64.73
C ALA A 349 33.09 34.26 -63.25
N LEU A 350 33.84 34.97 -62.40
CA LEU A 350 33.51 35.14 -60.98
C LEU A 350 32.16 35.84 -60.80
N MET A 351 31.93 36.94 -61.53
CA MET A 351 30.69 37.70 -61.45
C MET A 351 29.48 36.91 -61.97
N LYS A 352 29.66 36.15 -63.06
CA LYS A 352 28.61 35.26 -63.58
C LYS A 352 28.27 34.13 -62.62
N ARG A 353 29.28 33.55 -61.94
CA ARG A 353 29.10 32.48 -60.95
C ARG A 353 28.35 32.98 -59.71
N ASP A 354 28.77 34.12 -59.17
CA ASP A 354 28.28 34.62 -57.89
C ASP A 354 27.03 35.50 -58.05
N LYS A 355 26.66 35.84 -59.29
CA LYS A 355 25.51 36.69 -59.66
C LYS A 355 25.55 38.04 -58.95
N GLN A 356 26.70 38.69 -58.96
CA GLN A 356 26.94 40.02 -58.37
C GLN A 356 27.53 40.95 -59.42
N GLU A 357 27.19 42.24 -59.35
CA GLU A 357 27.74 43.30 -60.22
C GLU A 357 29.15 43.75 -59.82
N VAL A 358 29.56 43.48 -58.57
CA VAL A 358 30.92 43.74 -58.09
C VAL A 358 31.34 42.53 -57.23
N PRO A 359 32.58 42.03 -57.35
CA PRO A 359 33.05 40.92 -56.53
C PRO A 359 32.93 41.19 -55.04
N LEU A 360 32.36 40.23 -54.31
CA LEU A 360 32.08 40.37 -52.87
C LEU A 360 33.33 40.63 -52.03
N ILE A 361 34.50 40.10 -52.43
CA ILE A 361 35.78 40.40 -51.78
C ILE A 361 36.14 41.89 -51.88
N VAL A 362 35.87 42.53 -53.02
CA VAL A 362 36.13 43.96 -53.23
C VAL A 362 35.19 44.78 -52.37
N GLN A 363 33.89 44.43 -52.34
CA GLN A 363 32.90 45.10 -51.50
C GLN A 363 33.28 45.02 -50.02
N LYS A 364 33.48 43.80 -49.49
CA LYS A 364 33.79 43.60 -48.07
C LYS A 364 35.08 44.30 -47.64
N CYS A 365 36.12 44.25 -48.46
CA CYS A 365 37.38 44.92 -48.14
C CYS A 365 37.24 46.45 -48.18
N ALA A 366 36.58 47.00 -49.21
CA ALA A 366 36.34 48.43 -49.33
C ALA A 366 35.48 48.95 -48.16
N GLU A 367 34.40 48.26 -47.82
CA GLU A 367 33.52 48.61 -46.70
C GLU A 367 34.25 48.59 -45.36
N ALA A 368 35.07 47.56 -45.10
CA ALA A 368 35.87 47.50 -43.89
C ALA A 368 36.89 48.65 -43.80
N VAL A 369 37.53 49.00 -44.92
CA VAL A 369 38.46 50.14 -44.99
C VAL A 369 37.72 51.48 -44.82
N GLU A 370 36.54 51.64 -45.40
CA GLU A 370 35.71 52.84 -45.21
C GLU A 370 35.24 52.99 -43.75
N LYS A 371 34.93 51.87 -43.10
CA LYS A 371 34.42 51.86 -41.73
C LYS A 371 35.50 52.09 -40.68
N TYR A 372 36.71 51.57 -40.89
CA TYR A 372 37.76 51.56 -39.86
C TYR A 372 39.09 52.19 -40.30
N GLY A 373 39.35 52.30 -41.60
CA GLY A 373 40.67 52.64 -42.16
C GLY A 373 40.83 54.07 -42.69
N LEU A 374 39.75 54.84 -42.85
CA LEU A 374 39.82 56.17 -43.52
C LEU A 374 40.76 57.17 -42.85
N GLN A 375 40.99 57.06 -41.54
CA GLN A 375 41.90 57.94 -40.79
C GLN A 375 43.28 57.31 -40.56
N SER A 376 43.52 56.07 -41.01
CA SER A 376 44.80 55.39 -40.84
C SER A 376 45.87 56.01 -41.75
N MET A 377 46.95 56.51 -41.16
CA MET A 377 48.03 57.14 -41.90
C MET A 377 48.68 56.13 -42.86
N GLY A 378 48.79 56.49 -44.14
CA GLY A 378 49.38 55.64 -45.16
C GLY A 378 48.51 54.45 -45.59
N ILE A 379 47.18 54.50 -45.39
CA ILE A 379 46.27 53.43 -45.85
C ILE A 379 46.51 53.08 -47.33
N TYR A 380 46.55 51.79 -47.67
CA TYR A 380 47.01 51.23 -48.96
C TYR A 380 48.52 51.34 -49.26
N ARG A 381 49.26 52.30 -48.70
CA ARG A 381 50.72 52.41 -48.87
C ARG A 381 51.45 51.42 -47.96
N GLU A 382 51.08 51.40 -46.68
CA GLU A 382 51.69 50.50 -45.70
C GLU A 382 51.30 49.04 -45.97
N SER A 383 52.22 48.12 -45.69
CA SER A 383 52.00 46.69 -45.90
C SER A 383 51.48 46.04 -44.63
N GLY A 384 50.45 45.22 -44.76
CA GLY A 384 49.98 44.35 -43.67
C GLY A 384 50.91 43.16 -43.44
N THR A 385 50.58 42.37 -42.42
CA THR A 385 51.29 41.15 -42.04
C THR A 385 51.04 40.03 -43.06
N GLY A 386 52.11 39.55 -43.72
CA GLY A 386 52.01 38.57 -44.81
C GLY A 386 51.28 37.27 -44.45
N THR A 387 51.47 36.73 -43.23
CA THR A 387 50.77 35.52 -42.75
C THR A 387 49.27 35.74 -42.61
N GLN A 388 48.86 36.91 -42.10
CA GLN A 388 47.44 37.25 -41.94
C GLN A 388 46.78 37.51 -43.30
N ILE A 389 47.49 38.13 -44.25
CA ILE A 389 47.00 38.29 -45.63
C ILE A 389 46.76 36.93 -46.29
N GLN A 390 47.68 35.95 -46.13
CA GLN A 390 47.51 34.60 -46.66
C GLN A 390 46.37 33.83 -45.97
N LYS A 391 46.18 34.03 -44.66
CA LYS A 391 45.04 33.48 -43.91
C LYS A 391 43.72 34.03 -44.44
N LEU A 392 43.59 35.34 -44.59
CA LEU A 392 42.40 35.97 -45.18
C LEU A 392 42.16 35.47 -46.61
N LYS A 393 43.20 35.31 -47.43
CA LYS A 393 43.09 34.71 -48.76
C LYS A 393 42.52 33.28 -48.71
N ALA A 394 43.00 32.44 -47.79
CA ALA A 394 42.50 31.08 -47.62
C ALA A 394 41.03 31.07 -47.16
N ASP A 395 40.66 31.95 -46.23
CA ASP A 395 39.29 32.09 -45.74
C ASP A 395 38.34 32.57 -46.87
N PHE A 396 38.77 33.54 -47.67
CA PHE A 396 38.02 34.01 -48.84
C PHE A 396 37.85 32.94 -49.92
N ASN A 397 38.87 32.11 -50.15
CA ASN A 397 38.78 30.98 -51.08
C ASN A 397 37.93 29.81 -50.56
N ARG A 398 37.77 29.71 -49.24
CA ARG A 398 36.92 28.69 -48.62
C ARG A 398 35.45 29.09 -48.74
N ASP A 399 35.10 30.27 -48.22
CA ASP A 399 33.76 30.85 -48.35
C ASP A 399 33.79 32.36 -48.13
N CYS A 400 33.82 33.11 -49.23
CA CYS A 400 33.80 34.58 -49.22
C CYS A 400 32.61 35.17 -48.44
N LYS A 401 31.45 34.51 -48.38
CA LYS A 401 30.27 35.02 -47.66
C LYS A 401 30.46 34.96 -46.15
N GLN A 402 31.15 33.94 -45.64
CA GLN A 402 31.40 33.75 -44.20
C GLN A 402 32.57 34.57 -43.65
N VAL A 403 33.45 35.10 -44.51
CA VAL A 403 34.56 35.94 -44.05
C VAL A 403 34.04 37.20 -43.36
N ASN A 404 34.37 37.33 -42.07
CA ASN A 404 34.02 38.47 -41.25
C ASN A 404 35.22 39.41 -41.08
N LEU A 405 35.17 40.57 -41.74
CA LEU A 405 36.22 41.60 -41.62
C LEU A 405 35.97 42.60 -40.48
N ASP A 406 34.85 42.51 -39.75
CA ASP A 406 34.56 43.33 -38.57
C ASP A 406 35.23 42.79 -37.28
N SER A 407 36.08 41.76 -37.36
CA SER A 407 36.77 41.20 -36.19
C SER A 407 37.79 42.19 -35.60
N ASP A 408 38.02 42.09 -34.28
CA ASP A 408 38.96 42.99 -33.59
C ASP A 408 40.39 42.89 -34.14
N GLU A 409 40.80 41.71 -34.61
CA GLU A 409 42.08 41.49 -35.30
C GLU A 409 42.19 42.37 -36.56
N ASN A 410 41.18 42.37 -37.42
CA ASN A 410 41.16 43.15 -38.66
C ASN A 410 40.96 44.66 -38.42
N ARG A 411 40.29 45.04 -37.32
CA ARG A 411 40.17 46.44 -36.89
C ARG A 411 41.50 47.02 -36.39
N SER A 412 42.28 46.20 -35.68
CA SER A 412 43.57 46.63 -35.12
C SER A 412 44.65 46.84 -36.18
N ASP A 413 44.64 46.05 -37.25
CA ASP A 413 45.58 46.14 -38.35
C ASP A 413 44.85 46.06 -39.71
N ILE A 414 44.23 47.18 -40.09
CA ILE A 414 43.49 47.35 -41.33
C ILE A 414 44.37 47.16 -42.58
N ASN A 415 45.70 47.20 -42.44
CA ASN A 415 46.62 46.98 -43.55
C ASN A 415 46.60 45.52 -44.04
N ASN A 416 46.12 44.58 -43.22
CA ASN A 416 45.85 43.21 -43.67
C ASN A 416 44.69 43.16 -44.68
N VAL A 417 43.64 43.96 -44.46
CA VAL A 417 42.47 44.06 -45.35
C VAL A 417 42.83 44.76 -46.66
N THR A 418 43.55 45.89 -46.59
CA THR A 418 44.05 46.54 -47.83
C THR A 418 45.06 45.66 -48.56
N GLY A 419 45.87 44.90 -47.82
CA GLY A 419 46.82 43.92 -48.35
C GLY A 419 46.16 42.80 -49.14
N VAL A 420 45.11 42.16 -48.59
CA VAL A 420 44.39 41.08 -49.28
C VAL A 420 43.60 41.59 -50.49
N LEU A 421 43.04 42.81 -50.42
CA LEU A 421 42.38 43.45 -51.56
C LEU A 421 43.35 43.72 -52.72
N LYS A 422 44.51 44.32 -52.43
CA LYS A 422 45.57 44.53 -53.43
C LYS A 422 46.06 43.21 -54.01
N LEU A 423 46.25 42.19 -53.16
CA LEU A 423 46.66 40.86 -53.58
C LEU A 423 45.66 40.24 -54.54
N TRP A 424 44.36 40.37 -54.27
CA TRP A 424 43.31 39.84 -55.13
C TRP A 424 43.34 40.47 -56.52
N PHE A 425 43.44 41.80 -56.62
CA PHE A 425 43.57 42.48 -57.91
C PHE A 425 44.83 42.06 -58.69
N ARG A 426 45.95 41.87 -58.00
CA ARG A 426 47.21 41.44 -58.62
C ARG A 426 47.18 40.00 -59.13
N GLU A 427 46.39 39.13 -58.51
CA GLU A 427 46.25 37.72 -58.89
C GLU A 427 45.10 37.45 -59.86
N LEU A 428 44.44 38.48 -60.37
CA LEU A 428 43.47 38.31 -61.45
C LEU A 428 44.18 37.78 -62.71
N PRO A 429 43.64 36.75 -63.40
CA PRO A 429 44.22 36.26 -64.65
C PRO A 429 44.31 37.32 -65.74
N SER A 430 43.34 38.26 -65.75
CA SER A 430 43.40 39.49 -66.54
C SER A 430 43.32 40.69 -65.59
N PRO A 431 44.24 41.66 -65.65
CA PRO A 431 44.23 42.85 -64.80
C PRO A 431 42.91 43.64 -64.93
N LEU A 432 42.58 44.44 -63.90
CA LEU A 432 41.34 45.22 -63.89
C LEU A 432 41.27 46.18 -65.09
N PHE A 433 42.40 46.77 -65.48
CA PHE A 433 42.57 47.38 -66.79
C PHE A 433 43.00 46.29 -67.78
N PRO A 434 42.09 45.74 -68.62
CA PRO A 434 42.40 44.57 -69.43
C PRO A 434 43.50 44.86 -70.43
N GLN A 435 44.31 43.83 -70.73
CA GLN A 435 45.40 43.95 -71.70
C GLN A 435 44.92 44.44 -73.09
N ALA A 436 43.69 44.10 -73.48
CA ALA A 436 43.08 44.52 -74.74
C ALA A 436 42.81 46.04 -74.83
N ALA A 437 42.59 46.71 -73.69
CA ALA A 437 42.36 48.15 -73.63
C ALA A 437 43.62 48.93 -73.23
N TYR A 438 44.71 48.25 -72.89
CA TYR A 438 45.94 48.84 -72.35
C TYR A 438 46.49 49.97 -73.21
N ASP A 439 46.70 49.73 -74.51
CA ASP A 439 47.30 50.74 -75.40
C ASP A 439 46.42 52.00 -75.52
N HIS A 440 45.09 51.84 -75.44
CA HIS A 440 44.16 52.96 -75.44
C HIS A 440 44.24 53.78 -74.14
N PHE A 441 44.39 53.13 -72.98
CA PHE A 441 44.62 53.83 -71.71
C PHE A 441 45.93 54.61 -71.72
N ILE A 442 47.01 54.01 -72.23
CA ILE A 442 48.32 54.67 -72.33
C ILE A 442 48.29 55.83 -73.33
N ALA A 443 47.63 55.65 -74.48
CA ALA A 443 47.45 56.70 -75.47
C ALA A 443 46.67 57.89 -74.88
N ALA A 444 45.58 57.63 -74.15
CA ALA A 444 44.82 58.68 -73.47
C ALA A 444 45.68 59.43 -72.43
N ALA A 445 46.49 58.72 -71.64
CA ALA A 445 47.36 59.35 -70.64
C ALA A 445 48.50 60.20 -71.23
N LYS A 446 48.90 59.95 -72.49
CA LYS A 446 49.89 60.79 -73.20
C LYS A 446 49.31 62.11 -73.69
N ILE A 447 47.98 62.31 -73.65
CA ILE A 447 47.33 63.57 -74.04
C ILE A 447 47.62 64.62 -72.96
N ASP A 448 48.26 65.72 -73.36
CA ASP A 448 48.61 66.81 -72.45
C ASP A 448 47.39 67.62 -72.01
N ASP A 449 46.47 67.93 -72.95
CA ASP A 449 45.20 68.58 -72.65
C ASP A 449 44.36 67.72 -71.69
N GLU A 450 44.07 68.27 -70.52
CA GLU A 450 43.36 67.56 -69.46
C GLU A 450 41.93 67.18 -69.85
N ARG A 451 41.20 68.05 -70.54
CA ARG A 451 39.82 67.78 -70.94
C ARG A 451 39.76 66.67 -71.99
N LEU A 452 40.68 66.69 -72.95
CA LEU A 452 40.79 65.64 -73.96
C LEU A 452 41.28 64.32 -73.37
N ARG A 453 42.17 64.35 -72.37
CA ARG A 453 42.60 63.16 -71.62
C ARG A 453 41.45 62.53 -70.85
N ILE A 454 40.64 63.33 -70.15
CA ILE A 454 39.44 62.85 -69.43
C ILE A 454 38.46 62.21 -70.41
N LEU A 455 38.17 62.87 -71.54
CA LEU A 455 37.26 62.34 -72.55
C LEU A 455 37.79 61.03 -73.17
N GLY A 456 39.09 60.95 -73.44
CA GLY A 456 39.75 59.74 -73.91
C GLY A 456 39.61 58.59 -72.91
N LEU A 457 39.92 58.83 -71.64
CA LEU A 457 39.78 57.82 -70.58
C LEU A 457 38.33 57.39 -70.37
N HIS A 458 37.38 58.32 -70.38
CA HIS A 458 35.94 58.03 -70.30
C HIS A 458 35.47 57.11 -71.43
N THR A 459 35.94 57.36 -72.67
CA THR A 459 35.60 56.52 -73.83
C THR A 459 36.13 55.10 -73.64
N VAL A 460 37.41 54.96 -73.29
CA VAL A 460 38.04 53.64 -73.09
C VAL A 460 37.39 52.87 -71.93
N ILE A 461 36.98 53.58 -70.87
CA ILE A 461 36.30 52.98 -69.72
C ILE A 461 34.92 52.46 -70.09
N ASN A 462 34.12 53.21 -70.86
CA ASN A 462 32.78 52.75 -71.27
C ASN A 462 32.81 51.56 -72.23
N ASP A 463 33.92 51.37 -72.95
CA ASP A 463 34.13 50.20 -73.81
C ASP A 463 34.65 48.96 -73.03
N LEU A 464 34.85 49.07 -71.71
CA LEU A 464 35.25 47.92 -70.89
C LEU A 464 34.10 46.91 -70.75
N PRO A 465 34.41 45.60 -70.62
CA PRO A 465 33.40 44.62 -70.23
C PRO A 465 32.72 45.01 -68.91
N ASP A 466 31.41 44.74 -68.77
CA ASP A 466 30.59 45.12 -67.61
C ASP A 466 31.27 44.81 -66.27
N ALA A 467 31.89 43.64 -66.19
CA ALA A 467 32.58 43.18 -64.99
C ALA A 467 33.78 44.06 -64.58
N HIS A 468 34.56 44.49 -65.57
CA HIS A 468 35.69 45.38 -65.39
C HIS A 468 35.22 46.82 -65.13
N TYR A 469 34.22 47.31 -65.88
CA TYR A 469 33.63 48.64 -65.68
C TYR A 469 33.05 48.79 -64.28
N ALA A 470 32.18 47.88 -63.85
CA ALA A 470 31.51 47.96 -62.55
C ALA A 470 32.49 47.85 -61.38
N THR A 471 33.46 46.92 -61.47
CA THR A 471 34.51 46.77 -60.45
C THR A 471 35.43 47.99 -60.40
N LEU A 472 35.79 48.57 -61.55
CA LEU A 472 36.60 49.77 -61.64
C LEU A 472 35.86 50.99 -61.07
N LYS A 473 34.60 51.18 -61.44
CA LYS A 473 33.74 52.24 -60.90
C LYS A 473 33.63 52.13 -59.38
N TYR A 474 33.36 50.94 -58.86
CA TYR A 474 33.26 50.71 -57.41
C TYR A 474 34.58 51.02 -56.69
N LEU A 475 35.71 50.52 -57.22
CA LEU A 475 37.02 50.77 -56.65
C LEU A 475 37.38 52.26 -56.68
N MET A 476 37.16 52.96 -57.79
CA MET A 476 37.46 54.39 -57.88
C MET A 476 36.56 55.22 -56.97
N GLY A 477 35.30 54.82 -56.78
CA GLY A 477 34.41 55.42 -55.78
C GLY A 477 34.92 55.25 -54.35
N HIS A 478 35.41 54.04 -54.01
CA HIS A 478 36.07 53.78 -52.74
C HIS A 478 37.33 54.63 -52.54
N LEU A 479 38.23 54.67 -53.53
CA LEU A 479 39.46 55.47 -53.45
C LEU A 479 39.18 56.97 -53.40
N ASN A 480 38.12 57.44 -54.04
CA ASN A 480 37.70 58.84 -53.95
C ASN A 480 37.25 59.19 -52.52
N LYS A 481 36.58 58.28 -51.81
CA LYS A 481 36.28 58.45 -50.37
C LYS A 481 37.56 58.48 -49.53
N VAL A 482 38.51 57.57 -49.78
CA VAL A 482 39.81 57.56 -49.07
C VAL A 482 40.53 58.90 -49.24
N ARG A 483 40.58 59.43 -50.47
CA ARG A 483 41.16 60.73 -50.80
C ARG A 483 40.49 61.89 -50.04
N GLN A 484 39.17 61.88 -49.85
CA GLN A 484 38.47 62.94 -49.11
C GLN A 484 38.94 63.06 -47.65
N TYR A 485 39.61 62.03 -47.11
CA TYR A 485 40.20 62.02 -45.77
C TYR A 485 41.73 62.24 -45.77
N GLU A 486 42.29 62.76 -46.88
CA GLU A 486 43.74 63.01 -47.05
C GLU A 486 44.37 63.80 -45.90
N GLN A 487 43.62 64.74 -45.29
CA GLN A 487 44.11 65.49 -44.13
C GLN A 487 44.53 64.60 -42.95
N TYR A 488 43.91 63.41 -42.80
CA TYR A 488 44.22 62.43 -41.77
C TYR A 488 45.14 61.33 -42.29
N ASN A 489 44.72 60.61 -43.34
CA ASN A 489 45.44 59.44 -43.82
C ASN A 489 46.68 59.77 -44.66
N LYS A 490 46.85 61.02 -45.11
CA LYS A 490 47.95 61.50 -45.96
C LYS A 490 48.03 60.83 -47.35
N MET A 491 46.91 60.26 -47.81
CA MET A 491 46.80 59.54 -49.09
C MET A 491 45.93 60.31 -50.09
N GLY A 492 46.54 61.28 -50.78
CA GLY A 492 45.93 61.97 -51.92
C GLY A 492 45.90 61.16 -53.21
N SER A 493 45.35 61.73 -54.27
CA SER A 493 45.18 61.05 -55.56
C SER A 493 46.49 60.56 -56.18
N SER A 494 47.57 61.35 -56.09
CA SER A 494 48.91 60.95 -56.54
C SER A 494 49.47 59.73 -55.78
N ASN A 495 49.32 59.72 -54.44
CA ASN A 495 49.80 58.62 -53.60
C ASN A 495 49.02 57.32 -53.87
N LEU A 496 47.69 57.41 -53.97
CA LEU A 496 46.83 56.27 -54.28
C LEU A 496 47.07 55.75 -55.71
N ALA A 497 47.25 56.65 -56.68
CA ALA A 497 47.54 56.28 -58.06
C ALA A 497 48.89 55.58 -58.22
N THR A 498 49.89 55.95 -57.41
CA THR A 498 51.19 55.25 -57.40
C THR A 498 51.04 53.78 -57.00
N ILE A 499 50.14 53.48 -56.05
CA ILE A 499 49.90 52.12 -55.55
C ILE A 499 49.02 51.34 -56.53
N PHE A 500 47.90 51.94 -56.93
CA PHE A 500 46.90 51.25 -57.75
C PHE A 500 47.24 51.24 -59.24
N GLY A 501 48.08 52.15 -59.73
CA GLY A 501 48.58 52.14 -61.12
C GLY A 501 49.20 50.78 -61.47
N MET A 502 50.16 50.34 -60.64
CA MET A 502 50.81 49.03 -60.82
C MET A 502 49.89 47.86 -60.44
N THR A 503 49.06 48.02 -59.40
CA THR A 503 48.17 46.94 -58.92
C THR A 503 47.09 46.58 -59.95
N LEU A 504 46.55 47.57 -60.66
CA LEU A 504 45.38 47.40 -61.53
C LEU A 504 45.73 47.22 -63.01
N MET A 505 46.87 47.76 -63.47
CA MET A 505 47.34 47.62 -64.86
C MET A 505 48.33 46.46 -65.03
N GLY A 506 48.64 45.75 -63.93
CA GLY A 506 49.51 44.58 -63.89
C GLY A 506 50.94 44.94 -63.50
N ASP A 507 51.50 44.20 -62.53
CA ASP A 507 52.88 44.32 -62.10
C ASP A 507 53.80 43.40 -62.94
N LEU A 508 54.97 43.91 -63.30
CA LEU A 508 56.02 43.30 -64.14
C LEU A 508 56.78 42.15 -63.46
N SER A 509 56.39 41.74 -62.26
CA SER A 509 57.20 40.84 -61.41
C SER A 509 56.73 39.36 -61.38
N ALA A 510 55.66 38.99 -62.09
CA ALA A 510 55.19 37.61 -62.14
C ALA A 510 55.39 36.97 -63.54
N GLY A 511 56.60 36.49 -63.79
CA GLY A 511 56.78 35.23 -64.55
C GLY A 511 56.61 35.22 -66.08
N SER A 512 56.75 36.33 -66.80
CA SER A 512 56.87 36.27 -68.28
C SER A 512 58.07 37.08 -68.77
N LEU A 513 59.22 36.41 -68.91
CA LEU A 513 60.38 36.91 -69.64
C LEU A 513 60.10 36.87 -71.15
N ASN A 514 59.27 37.81 -71.61
CA ASN A 514 59.13 38.11 -73.03
C ASN A 514 59.68 39.52 -73.29
N SER A 515 60.26 39.72 -74.47
CA SER A 515 60.91 40.97 -74.95
C SER A 515 60.03 42.23 -74.91
N SER A 516 58.74 42.11 -74.56
CA SER A 516 57.77 43.18 -74.34
C SER A 516 57.75 43.75 -72.90
N GLY A 517 58.51 43.18 -71.96
CA GLY A 517 58.60 43.68 -70.57
C GLY A 517 59.41 44.98 -70.42
N GLN A 518 60.38 45.24 -71.30
CA GLN A 518 61.21 46.45 -71.25
C GLN A 518 60.45 47.74 -71.61
N HIS A 519 59.41 47.66 -72.45
CA HIS A 519 58.62 48.83 -72.86
C HIS A 519 57.66 49.32 -71.75
N ARG A 520 57.19 48.41 -70.88
CA ARG A 520 56.21 48.72 -69.82
C ARG A 520 56.81 49.40 -68.60
N LEU A 521 58.12 49.26 -68.36
CA LEU A 521 58.84 49.96 -67.28
C LEU A 521 58.85 51.48 -67.51
N ALA A 522 58.98 51.91 -68.77
CA ALA A 522 58.97 53.31 -69.15
C ALA A 522 57.59 53.97 -68.94
N ASP A 523 56.51 53.20 -69.04
CA ASP A 523 55.12 53.67 -68.93
C ASP A 523 54.59 53.70 -67.48
N THR A 524 55.41 53.36 -66.47
CA THR A 524 54.99 53.37 -65.05
C THR A 524 54.40 54.71 -64.62
N HIS A 525 55.03 55.82 -65.03
CA HIS A 525 54.51 57.17 -64.78
C HIS A 525 53.17 57.44 -65.48
N LEU A 526 52.92 56.79 -66.62
CA LEU A 526 51.64 56.87 -67.33
C LEU A 526 50.57 56.02 -66.64
N HIS A 527 50.90 54.88 -66.01
CA HIS A 527 49.92 54.11 -65.21
C HIS A 527 49.42 54.92 -64.03
N VAL A 528 50.34 55.60 -63.35
CA VAL A 528 50.01 56.57 -62.30
C VAL A 528 49.13 57.67 -62.88
N ARG A 529 49.49 58.25 -64.04
CA ARG A 529 48.70 59.31 -64.69
C ARG A 529 47.29 58.85 -65.09
N VAL A 530 47.12 57.61 -65.57
CA VAL A 530 45.80 57.00 -65.87
C VAL A 530 44.96 56.95 -64.61
N VAL A 531 45.43 56.25 -63.57
CA VAL A 531 44.66 56.06 -62.33
C VAL A 531 44.42 57.39 -61.62
N GLN A 532 45.41 58.28 -61.60
CA GLN A 532 45.29 59.61 -61.01
C GLN A 532 44.24 60.45 -61.74
N THR A 533 44.27 60.50 -63.08
CA THR A 533 43.28 61.28 -63.85
C THR A 533 41.86 60.72 -63.63
N ILE A 534 41.72 59.38 -63.61
CA ILE A 534 40.43 58.72 -63.33
C ILE A 534 39.92 59.06 -61.94
N LEU A 535 40.80 59.01 -60.94
CA LEU A 535 40.45 59.29 -59.55
C LEU A 535 40.16 60.79 -59.32
N ASP A 536 40.93 61.68 -59.93
CA ASP A 536 40.74 63.13 -59.82
C ASP A 536 39.41 63.59 -60.42
N HIS A 537 38.96 62.92 -61.48
CA HIS A 537 37.75 63.23 -62.22
C HIS A 537 36.70 62.10 -62.15
N TYR A 538 36.67 61.37 -61.04
CA TYR A 538 35.80 60.19 -60.85
C TYR A 538 34.34 60.47 -61.23
N ARG A 539 33.78 61.61 -60.79
CA ARG A 539 32.39 61.98 -61.09
C ARG A 539 32.18 62.20 -62.58
N LEU A 540 33.04 62.99 -63.23
CA LEU A 540 32.95 63.25 -64.67
C LEU A 540 33.13 61.99 -65.54
N ILE A 541 33.82 60.97 -65.02
CA ILE A 541 34.13 59.74 -65.77
C ILE A 541 33.07 58.63 -65.54
N PHE A 542 32.40 58.60 -64.38
CA PHE A 542 31.50 57.48 -64.02
C PHE A 542 30.07 57.89 -63.64
N GLU A 543 29.83 59.14 -63.29
CA GLU A 543 28.51 59.69 -62.99
C GLU A 543 28.02 60.43 -64.25
N GLN A 544 26.81 60.13 -64.72
CA GLN A 544 26.18 60.93 -65.78
C GLN A 544 25.79 62.27 -65.16
N ASP A 545 25.99 63.39 -65.88
CA ASP A 545 25.36 64.65 -65.52
C ASP A 545 23.84 64.39 -65.41
N GLU A 546 23.24 64.64 -64.24
CA GLU A 546 21.79 64.58 -64.05
C GLU A 546 21.03 65.42 -65.09
#